data_AF-A0A812MF86-F1
#
_entry.id   AF-A0A812MF86-F1
#
_cell.length_a   1.000
_cell.length_b   1.000
_cell.length_c   1.000
_cell.angle_alpha   90.00
_cell.angle_beta   90.00
_cell.angle_gamma   90.00
#
_symmetry.space_group_name_H-M   'P 1'
#
loop_
_entity.id
_entity.type
_entity.pdbx_description
1 polymer ?
#
loop_
_entity_poly.entity_id
_entity_poly.type
_entity_poly.pdbx_seq_one_letter_code
_entity_poly.pdbx_strand_id
1 'polypeptide(L)'
;MKSWLLQLLLLSSVRYLDAATLRRSRMTTAEQKMSARMKAMAPEKATLMNMEASVLNMARLAESGKGAASATNLTDFLKEIQQLIQNSMKKSILVRMNQTQIDLDEAWANLSTCTHPNDTQFVEELAELDAKHIQCRQSEANLYNNFQTTCVLGWKIYTERIHALCAAYMQSQDIPNPTSTCVMGGDTPVPTIGNYLKDMAAHFRGEYEAVVEKRLKCQNASSTPFVNLELCKQMMCQYWDTRMECSKTQASFEQRACDVHKTYTCSKFAECYTERRDIYQDIQSLAEQTEVTAKVEWRMVNRIECYIAALGQPKDGLAEAIDTCKGKIFSASSVELVYKGPAPAQRECTEVFLPPGSAVFSSTWYHAVPSVEAECTIEAILRLPISRLALETQSLEIAALNDAGQVVAKHAFQLQQLVKAPNHTVSFQPCHLRLEDGTDRTIAADVQVRLMGLHRAKHETAVKRLAIQGAEDDASSESEASENEPETVAPIDRSFSLEWVNRIYGKLHPKISIIIARMMEDRFGQITQMLQAKMPGPLKDIHFKYFRLG
;
A
#
# COMPACT_ATOMS: atom_id res chain seq x y z
N MET A 1 -3.87 -39.47 32.62
CA MET A 1 -4.79 -40.19 31.70
C MET A 1 -6.27 -39.85 31.88
N LYS A 2 -6.83 -39.75 33.10
CA LYS A 2 -8.26 -39.43 33.29
C LYS A 2 -8.70 -38.02 32.81
N SER A 3 -7.82 -37.03 32.83
CA SER A 3 -8.11 -35.66 32.34
C SER A 3 -8.13 -35.55 30.81
N TRP A 4 -7.34 -36.36 30.11
CA TRP A 4 -7.29 -36.39 28.64
C TRP A 4 -8.54 -37.05 28.01
N LEU A 5 -9.08 -38.08 28.68
CA LEU A 5 -10.33 -38.74 28.27
C LEU A 5 -11.57 -37.85 28.44
N LEU A 6 -11.59 -36.96 29.45
CA LEU A 6 -12.70 -36.00 29.60
C LEU A 6 -12.68 -34.90 28.54
N GLN A 7 -11.50 -34.45 28.08
CA GLN A 7 -11.40 -33.46 26.99
C GLN A 7 -11.78 -34.05 25.63
N LEU A 8 -11.49 -35.32 25.36
CA LEU A 8 -11.92 -35.99 24.14
C LEU A 8 -13.44 -36.26 24.10
N LEU A 9 -14.06 -36.57 25.25
CA LEU A 9 -15.51 -36.74 25.34
C LEU A 9 -16.27 -35.42 25.17
N LEU A 10 -15.75 -34.30 25.69
CA LEU A 10 -16.36 -32.97 25.50
C LEU A 10 -16.21 -32.42 24.08
N LEU A 11 -15.20 -32.85 23.31
CA LEU A 11 -15.06 -32.47 21.89
C LEU A 11 -15.93 -33.32 20.95
N SER A 12 -16.41 -34.48 21.39
CA SER A 12 -17.30 -35.34 20.60
C SER A 12 -18.78 -34.95 20.68
N SER A 13 -19.22 -34.27 21.74
CA SER A 13 -20.62 -33.86 21.93
C SER A 13 -21.01 -32.56 21.21
N VAL A 14 -20.06 -31.79 20.68
CA VAL A 14 -20.33 -30.54 19.92
C VAL A 14 -20.58 -30.79 18.43
N ARG A 15 -20.35 -32.01 17.91
CA ARG A 15 -20.53 -32.34 16.48
C ARG A 15 -21.90 -32.90 16.09
N TYR A 16 -22.85 -32.95 17.03
CA TYR A 16 -24.26 -33.30 16.78
C TYR A 16 -25.19 -32.10 16.97
N LEU A 17 -24.78 -30.92 16.50
CA LEU A 17 -25.76 -29.92 16.09
C LEU A 17 -26.42 -30.45 14.82
N ASP A 18 -27.60 -31.04 15.03
CA ASP A 18 -28.48 -31.59 14.02
C ASP A 18 -28.51 -30.67 12.79
N ALA A 19 -28.21 -31.22 11.61
CA ALA A 19 -28.16 -30.47 10.35
C ALA A 19 -29.47 -29.70 10.09
N ALA A 20 -30.59 -30.16 10.67
CA ALA A 20 -31.86 -29.45 10.68
C ALA A 20 -31.84 -28.13 11.48
N THR A 21 -31.05 -28.04 12.55
CA THR A 21 -30.91 -26.85 13.39
C THR A 21 -30.03 -25.80 12.74
N LEU A 22 -28.95 -26.22 12.06
CA LEU A 22 -28.10 -25.33 11.27
C LEU A 22 -28.83 -24.82 10.00
N ARG A 23 -29.68 -25.65 9.39
CA ARG A 23 -30.62 -25.21 8.34
C ARG A 23 -31.65 -24.21 8.86
N ARG A 24 -32.20 -24.42 10.06
CA ARG A 24 -33.14 -23.45 10.67
C ARG A 24 -32.49 -22.10 11.02
N SER A 25 -31.22 -22.07 11.42
CA SER A 25 -30.54 -20.79 11.67
C SER A 25 -30.10 -20.07 10.38
N ARG A 26 -29.97 -20.82 9.28
CA ARG A 26 -29.71 -20.32 7.93
C ARG A 26 -30.96 -20.13 7.10
N MET A 27 -32.14 -20.14 7.71
CA MET A 27 -33.31 -19.63 6.99
C MET A 27 -33.02 -18.20 6.60
N THR A 28 -32.79 -17.99 5.31
CA THR A 28 -32.45 -16.68 4.80
C THR A 28 -33.64 -15.77 5.09
N THR A 29 -33.39 -14.50 5.31
CA THR A 29 -34.47 -13.51 5.49
C THR A 29 -35.50 -13.58 4.35
N ALA A 30 -35.10 -14.08 3.18
CA ALA A 30 -35.97 -14.38 2.05
C ALA A 30 -36.99 -15.49 2.37
N GLU A 31 -36.56 -16.67 2.85
CA GLU A 31 -37.48 -17.77 3.21
C GLU A 31 -38.47 -17.37 4.30
N GLN A 32 -38.02 -16.66 5.34
CA GLN A 32 -38.91 -16.19 6.41
C GLN A 32 -39.94 -15.19 5.88
N LYS A 33 -39.52 -14.26 5.01
CA LYS A 33 -40.44 -13.31 4.36
C LYS A 33 -41.42 -14.02 3.45
N MET A 34 -40.98 -15.01 2.67
CA MET A 34 -41.83 -15.75 1.75
C MET A 34 -42.86 -16.59 2.52
N SER A 35 -42.42 -17.33 3.55
CA SER A 35 -43.30 -18.12 4.44
C SER A 35 -44.33 -17.25 5.17
N ALA A 36 -43.90 -16.11 5.74
CA ALA A 36 -44.82 -15.19 6.41
C ALA A 36 -45.84 -14.58 5.43
N ARG A 37 -45.40 -14.21 4.22
CA ARG A 37 -46.29 -13.68 3.16
C ARG A 37 -47.28 -14.74 2.68
N MET A 38 -46.83 -15.96 2.46
CA MET A 38 -47.72 -17.07 2.07
C MET A 38 -48.79 -17.32 3.12
N LYS A 39 -48.40 -17.33 4.41
CA LYS A 39 -49.33 -17.50 5.52
C LYS A 39 -50.33 -16.34 5.62
N ALA A 40 -49.94 -15.13 5.24
CA ALA A 40 -50.83 -13.96 5.22
C ALA A 40 -51.77 -13.91 4.00
N MET A 41 -51.46 -14.63 2.91
CA MET A 41 -52.19 -14.54 1.64
C MET A 41 -53.01 -15.80 1.29
N ALA A 42 -52.93 -16.87 2.07
CA ALA A 42 -53.75 -18.07 1.86
C ALA A 42 -55.08 -17.93 2.61
N PRO A 43 -56.24 -17.84 1.93
CA PRO A 43 -57.50 -18.15 2.60
C PRO A 43 -57.40 -19.58 3.09
N GLU A 44 -57.62 -19.83 4.38
CA GLU A 44 -57.59 -21.20 4.90
C GLU A 44 -58.50 -22.05 4.01
N LYS A 45 -57.97 -23.14 3.46
CA LYS A 45 -58.71 -24.11 2.65
C LYS A 45 -60.08 -24.45 3.27
N ALA A 46 -60.15 -24.46 4.60
CA ALA A 46 -61.36 -24.61 5.38
C ALA A 46 -62.43 -23.55 5.06
N THR A 47 -62.05 -22.28 4.92
CA THR A 47 -62.94 -21.18 4.54
C THR A 47 -63.57 -21.41 3.17
N LEU A 48 -62.77 -21.85 2.17
CA LEU A 48 -63.29 -22.17 0.84
C LEU A 48 -64.28 -23.35 0.86
N MET A 49 -63.97 -24.40 1.62
CA MET A 49 -64.89 -25.53 1.80
C MET A 49 -66.18 -25.12 2.51
N ASN A 50 -66.09 -24.25 3.52
CA ASN A 50 -67.26 -23.74 4.23
C ASN A 50 -68.14 -22.86 3.34
N MET A 51 -67.52 -22.06 2.46
CA MET A 51 -68.25 -21.28 1.45
C MET A 51 -68.94 -22.20 0.43
N GLU A 52 -68.25 -23.22 -0.07
CA GLU A 52 -68.84 -24.22 -0.98
C GLU A 52 -70.05 -24.92 -0.33
N ALA A 53 -69.90 -25.39 0.90
CA ALA A 53 -70.97 -26.04 1.66
C ALA A 53 -72.16 -25.11 1.91
N SER A 54 -71.91 -23.84 2.23
CA SER A 54 -72.96 -22.84 2.44
C SER A 54 -73.75 -22.56 1.16
N VAL A 55 -73.07 -22.44 0.01
CA VAL A 55 -73.71 -22.26 -1.30
C VAL A 55 -74.55 -23.47 -1.69
N LEU A 56 -74.06 -24.69 -1.44
CA LEU A 56 -74.83 -25.92 -1.68
C LEU A 56 -76.06 -26.05 -0.77
N ASN A 57 -75.97 -25.61 0.49
CA ASN A 57 -77.12 -25.60 1.38
C ASN A 57 -78.17 -24.57 0.94
N MET A 58 -77.75 -23.40 0.45
CA MET A 58 -78.66 -22.42 -0.15
C MET A 58 -79.38 -22.98 -1.37
N ALA A 59 -78.70 -23.76 -2.20
CA ALA A 59 -79.31 -24.45 -3.34
C ALA A 59 -80.40 -25.45 -2.93
N ARG A 60 -80.13 -26.29 -1.93
CA ARG A 60 -81.13 -27.24 -1.41
C ARG A 60 -82.37 -26.54 -0.85
N LEU A 61 -82.18 -25.40 -0.17
CA LEU A 61 -83.29 -24.62 0.34
C LEU A 61 -84.13 -24.02 -0.80
N ALA A 62 -83.49 -23.55 -1.88
CA ALA A 62 -84.17 -23.03 -3.06
C ALA A 62 -85.02 -24.11 -3.78
N GLU A 63 -84.53 -25.34 -3.86
CA GLU A 63 -85.25 -26.50 -4.41
C GLU A 63 -86.51 -26.85 -3.59
N SER A 64 -86.45 -26.75 -2.25
CA SER A 64 -87.55 -27.17 -1.37
C SER A 64 -88.82 -26.31 -1.42
N GLY A 65 -88.84 -25.22 -2.20
CA GLY A 65 -90.02 -24.38 -2.43
C GLY A 65 -90.46 -23.51 -1.24
N LYS A 66 -89.90 -23.68 -0.05
CA LYS A 66 -90.34 -23.02 1.21
C LYS A 66 -89.93 -21.54 1.38
N GLY A 67 -89.49 -20.85 0.32
CA GLY A 67 -88.89 -19.50 0.42
C GLY A 67 -89.25 -18.49 -0.68
N ALA A 68 -90.42 -18.63 -1.33
CA ALA A 68 -90.77 -17.83 -2.52
C ALA A 68 -90.85 -16.28 -2.31
N ALA A 69 -90.89 -15.79 -1.07
CA ALA A 69 -91.04 -14.36 -0.77
C ALA A 69 -89.71 -13.55 -0.72
N SER A 70 -88.54 -14.15 -0.99
CA SER A 70 -87.23 -13.48 -0.85
C SER A 70 -86.33 -13.52 -2.11
N ALA A 71 -86.89 -13.80 -3.28
CA ALA A 71 -86.12 -14.04 -4.52
C ALA A 71 -85.28 -12.83 -5.00
N THR A 72 -85.74 -11.60 -4.80
CA THR A 72 -84.99 -10.38 -5.13
C THR A 72 -83.74 -10.22 -4.28
N ASN A 73 -83.87 -10.38 -2.96
CA ASN A 73 -82.74 -10.25 -2.03
C ASN A 73 -81.66 -11.32 -2.27
N LEU A 74 -82.07 -12.54 -2.66
CA LEU A 74 -81.11 -13.60 -3.00
C LEU A 74 -80.28 -13.26 -4.24
N THR A 75 -80.92 -12.69 -5.27
CA THR A 75 -80.22 -12.35 -6.53
C THR A 75 -79.14 -11.30 -6.30
N ASP A 76 -79.43 -10.28 -5.50
CA ASP A 76 -78.46 -9.22 -5.20
C ASP A 76 -77.32 -9.75 -4.30
N PHE A 77 -77.63 -10.59 -3.32
CA PHE A 77 -76.62 -11.27 -2.51
C PHE A 77 -75.70 -12.18 -3.36
N LEU A 78 -76.24 -12.92 -4.33
CA LEU A 78 -75.45 -13.76 -5.23
C LEU A 78 -74.52 -12.92 -6.11
N LYS A 79 -74.96 -11.74 -6.57
CA LYS A 79 -74.11 -10.79 -7.30
C LYS A 79 -72.98 -10.28 -6.41
N GLU A 80 -73.24 -9.96 -5.14
CA GLU A 80 -72.21 -9.53 -4.20
C GLU A 80 -71.15 -10.63 -3.97
N ILE A 81 -71.56 -11.88 -3.77
CA ILE A 81 -70.60 -12.99 -3.64
C ILE A 81 -69.82 -13.19 -4.95
N GLN A 82 -70.49 -13.11 -6.11
CA GLN A 82 -69.81 -13.24 -7.39
C GLN A 82 -68.75 -12.14 -7.57
N GLN A 83 -69.07 -10.89 -7.20
CA GLN A 83 -68.12 -9.79 -7.19
C GLN A 83 -66.97 -10.04 -6.21
N LEU A 84 -67.24 -10.54 -5.00
CA LEU A 84 -66.21 -10.90 -4.02
C LEU A 84 -65.26 -11.98 -4.57
N ILE A 85 -65.80 -13.00 -5.23
CA ILE A 85 -65.02 -14.07 -5.86
C ILE A 85 -64.10 -13.52 -6.96
N GLN A 86 -64.64 -12.73 -7.90
CA GLN A 86 -63.84 -12.19 -9.01
C GLN A 86 -62.81 -11.17 -8.54
N ASN A 87 -63.25 -10.19 -7.75
CA ASN A 87 -62.46 -9.01 -7.44
C ASN A 87 -61.49 -9.22 -6.27
N SER A 88 -61.80 -10.15 -5.36
CA SER A 88 -60.97 -10.44 -4.19
C SER A 88 -60.28 -11.79 -4.31
N MET A 89 -61.04 -12.88 -4.37
CA MET A 89 -60.46 -14.22 -4.19
C MET A 89 -59.57 -14.65 -5.37
N LYS A 90 -60.10 -14.59 -6.59
CA LYS A 90 -59.32 -14.92 -7.80
C LYS A 90 -58.13 -13.97 -7.96
N LYS A 91 -58.35 -12.67 -7.76
CA LYS A 91 -57.31 -11.65 -7.82
C LYS A 91 -56.21 -11.92 -6.81
N SER A 92 -56.54 -12.30 -5.57
CA SER A 92 -55.57 -12.62 -4.53
C SER A 92 -54.72 -13.84 -4.91
N ILE A 93 -55.33 -14.90 -5.44
CA ILE A 93 -54.60 -16.08 -5.93
C ILE A 93 -53.63 -15.67 -7.05
N LEU A 94 -54.08 -14.90 -8.04
CA LEU A 94 -53.24 -14.45 -9.16
C LEU A 94 -52.10 -13.55 -8.69
N VAL A 95 -52.35 -12.61 -7.78
CA VAL A 95 -51.32 -11.74 -7.20
C VAL A 95 -50.25 -12.56 -6.49
N ARG A 96 -50.66 -13.55 -5.69
CA ARG A 96 -49.73 -14.45 -5.00
C ARG A 96 -48.89 -15.26 -5.99
N MET A 97 -49.50 -15.84 -7.03
CA MET A 97 -48.77 -16.60 -8.05
C MET A 97 -47.80 -15.73 -8.86
N ASN A 98 -48.21 -14.51 -9.21
CA ASN A 98 -47.32 -13.57 -9.88
C ASN A 98 -46.12 -13.19 -9.00
N GLN A 99 -46.32 -13.01 -7.69
CA GLN A 99 -45.21 -12.77 -6.77
C GLN A 99 -44.28 -13.98 -6.67
N THR A 100 -44.82 -15.19 -6.57
CA THR A 100 -44.01 -16.42 -6.56
C THR A 100 -43.20 -16.57 -7.85
N GLN A 101 -43.75 -16.18 -9.00
CA GLN A 101 -43.02 -16.15 -10.27
C GLN A 101 -41.86 -15.14 -10.24
N ILE A 102 -42.10 -13.92 -9.73
CA ILE A 102 -41.05 -12.90 -9.55
C ILE A 102 -39.94 -13.42 -8.64
N ASP A 103 -40.30 -14.02 -7.52
CA ASP A 103 -39.34 -14.56 -6.54
C ASP A 103 -38.47 -15.67 -7.17
N LEU A 104 -39.07 -16.53 -8.01
CA LEU A 104 -38.37 -17.58 -8.75
C LEU A 104 -37.42 -17.01 -9.83
N ASP A 105 -37.88 -16.02 -10.59
CA ASP A 105 -37.09 -15.35 -11.63
C ASP A 105 -35.91 -14.56 -11.04
N GLU A 106 -36.12 -13.87 -9.90
CA GLU A 106 -35.06 -13.16 -9.18
C GLU A 106 -34.02 -14.13 -8.60
N ALA A 107 -34.46 -15.22 -7.98
CA ALA A 107 -33.57 -16.26 -7.47
C ALA A 107 -32.72 -16.88 -8.59
N TRP A 108 -33.32 -17.11 -9.77
CA TRP A 108 -32.60 -17.61 -10.95
C TRP A 108 -31.57 -16.60 -11.46
N ALA A 109 -31.95 -15.33 -11.63
CA ALA A 109 -31.04 -14.28 -12.09
C ALA A 109 -29.82 -14.13 -11.15
N ASN A 110 -30.06 -14.26 -9.84
CA ASN A 110 -29.04 -14.19 -8.80
C ASN A 110 -27.99 -15.32 -8.82
N LEU A 111 -28.21 -16.41 -9.59
CA LEU A 111 -27.18 -17.45 -9.77
C LEU A 111 -25.98 -16.93 -10.58
N SER A 112 -26.20 -15.92 -11.43
CA SER A 112 -25.18 -15.35 -12.32
C SER A 112 -24.45 -14.13 -11.73
N THR A 113 -24.85 -13.64 -10.56
CA THR A 113 -24.29 -12.42 -9.96
C THR A 113 -23.05 -12.67 -9.12
N CYS A 114 -22.68 -13.93 -8.88
CA CYS A 114 -21.44 -14.28 -8.20
C CYS A 114 -20.25 -13.97 -9.11
N THR A 115 -19.43 -13.00 -8.70
CA THR A 115 -18.26 -12.59 -9.49
C THR A 115 -17.25 -13.72 -9.57
N HIS A 116 -16.86 -14.04 -10.80
CA HIS A 116 -15.89 -15.08 -11.09
C HIS A 116 -14.49 -14.47 -11.18
N PRO A 117 -13.43 -15.12 -10.66
CA PRO A 117 -12.06 -14.58 -10.74
C PRO A 117 -11.54 -14.31 -12.15
N ASN A 118 -12.12 -14.97 -13.16
CA ASN A 118 -11.79 -14.76 -14.58
C ASN A 118 -12.65 -13.70 -15.27
N ASP A 119 -13.50 -12.95 -14.55
CA ASP A 119 -14.26 -11.86 -15.16
C ASP A 119 -13.32 -10.70 -15.53
N THR A 120 -13.46 -10.15 -16.74
CA THR A 120 -12.40 -9.36 -17.41
C THR A 120 -12.15 -7.98 -16.80
N GLN A 121 -13.16 -7.40 -16.15
CA GLN A 121 -13.10 -6.03 -15.62
C GLN A 121 -11.88 -5.80 -14.71
N PHE A 122 -11.52 -6.81 -13.90
CA PHE A 122 -10.36 -6.71 -13.04
C PHE A 122 -9.04 -6.71 -13.82
N VAL A 123 -8.93 -7.59 -14.83
CA VAL A 123 -7.71 -7.72 -15.64
C VAL A 123 -7.46 -6.42 -16.39
N GLU A 124 -8.53 -5.76 -16.85
CA GLU A 124 -8.46 -4.46 -17.51
C GLU A 124 -7.95 -3.35 -16.57
N GLU A 125 -8.45 -3.28 -15.33
CA GLU A 125 -7.97 -2.30 -14.34
C GLU A 125 -6.50 -2.49 -13.97
N LEU A 126 -6.05 -3.74 -13.79
CA LEU A 126 -4.63 -4.00 -13.54
C LEU A 126 -3.76 -3.66 -14.74
N ALA A 127 -4.21 -3.99 -15.95
CA ALA A 127 -3.46 -3.68 -17.16
C ALA A 127 -3.26 -2.16 -17.33
N GLU A 128 -4.24 -1.35 -16.95
CA GLU A 128 -4.09 0.12 -16.98
C GLU A 128 -3.04 0.62 -15.96
N LEU A 129 -3.06 0.09 -14.74
CA LEU A 129 -2.09 0.45 -13.69
C LEU A 129 -0.67 -0.03 -14.05
N ASP A 130 -0.55 -1.22 -14.63
CA ASP A 130 0.72 -1.75 -15.12
C ASP A 130 1.29 -0.88 -16.26
N ALA A 131 0.47 -0.52 -17.25
CA ALA A 131 0.90 0.36 -18.33
C ALA A 131 1.43 1.70 -17.81
N LYS A 132 0.77 2.29 -16.80
CA LYS A 132 1.23 3.52 -16.12
C LYS A 132 2.56 3.31 -15.41
N HIS A 133 2.73 2.19 -14.70
CA HIS A 133 3.98 1.84 -14.03
C HIS A 133 5.15 1.67 -15.01
N ILE A 134 4.94 0.90 -16.08
CA ILE A 134 5.94 0.67 -17.14
C ILE A 134 6.38 2.00 -17.75
N GLN A 135 5.43 2.84 -18.15
CA GLN A 135 5.72 4.15 -18.71
C GLN A 135 6.52 5.02 -17.74
N CYS A 136 6.16 5.01 -16.46
CA CYS A 136 6.90 5.75 -15.44
C CYS A 136 8.35 5.26 -15.33
N ARG A 137 8.56 3.94 -15.24
CA ARG A 137 9.92 3.36 -15.13
C ARG A 137 10.77 3.61 -16.37
N GLN A 138 10.18 3.67 -17.56
CA GLN A 138 10.89 4.11 -18.77
C GLN A 138 11.33 5.58 -18.68
N SER A 139 10.47 6.47 -18.18
CA SER A 139 10.81 7.87 -17.94
C SER A 139 11.95 8.01 -16.93
N GLU A 140 11.86 7.31 -15.79
CA GLU A 140 12.91 7.26 -14.77
C GLU A 140 14.25 6.80 -15.37
N ALA A 141 14.25 5.70 -16.14
CA ALA A 141 15.46 5.18 -16.76
C ALA A 141 16.08 6.17 -17.76
N ASN A 142 15.26 6.87 -18.54
CA ASN A 142 15.73 7.90 -19.47
C ASN A 142 16.37 9.08 -18.74
N LEU A 143 15.76 9.55 -17.65
CA LEU A 143 16.32 10.62 -16.81
C LEU A 143 17.66 10.19 -16.20
N TYR A 144 17.74 8.96 -15.68
CA TYR A 144 18.98 8.42 -15.13
C TYR A 144 20.09 8.31 -16.16
N ASN A 145 19.78 7.78 -17.36
CA ASN A 145 20.74 7.67 -18.45
C ASN A 145 21.26 9.05 -18.87
N ASN A 146 20.37 10.04 -19.01
CA ASN A 146 20.75 11.41 -19.34
C ASN A 146 21.64 12.04 -18.26
N PHE A 147 21.33 11.79 -16.98
CA PHE A 147 22.16 12.23 -15.85
C PHE A 147 23.55 11.57 -15.92
N GLN A 148 23.63 10.27 -16.15
CA GLN A 148 24.89 9.54 -16.26
C GLN A 148 25.78 10.08 -17.38
N THR A 149 25.23 10.24 -18.59
CA THR A 149 26.00 10.68 -19.76
C THR A 149 26.41 12.15 -19.68
N THR A 150 25.57 13.01 -19.08
CA THR A 150 25.83 14.45 -19.04
C THR A 150 26.68 14.84 -17.83
N CYS A 151 26.32 14.33 -16.66
CA CYS A 151 26.84 14.80 -15.39
C CYS A 151 27.98 13.94 -14.87
N VAL A 152 27.79 12.62 -14.81
CA VAL A 152 28.83 11.73 -14.28
C VAL A 152 30.03 11.71 -15.22
N LEU A 153 29.80 11.51 -16.51
CA LEU A 153 30.87 11.54 -17.51
C LEU A 153 31.48 12.96 -17.65
N GLY A 154 30.64 14.01 -17.68
CA GLY A 154 31.11 15.40 -17.76
C GLY A 154 32.00 15.79 -16.58
N TRP A 155 31.62 15.42 -15.37
CA TRP A 155 32.41 15.65 -14.16
C TRP A 155 33.74 14.90 -14.18
N LYS A 156 33.72 13.65 -14.67
CA LYS A 156 34.96 12.86 -14.83
C LYS A 156 35.94 13.54 -15.79
N ILE A 157 35.48 13.96 -16.97
CA ILE A 157 36.33 14.68 -17.94
C ILE A 157 36.87 15.98 -17.35
N TYR A 158 36.01 16.73 -16.65
CA TYR A 158 36.38 17.98 -15.97
C TYR A 158 37.49 17.77 -14.92
N THR A 159 37.33 16.76 -14.05
CA THR A 159 38.32 16.44 -13.00
C THR A 159 39.63 15.91 -13.57
N GLU A 160 39.58 15.04 -14.59
CA GLU A 160 40.77 14.54 -15.31
C GLU A 160 41.57 15.68 -15.96
N ARG A 161 40.89 16.68 -16.53
CA ARG A 161 41.55 17.87 -17.09
C ARG A 161 42.29 18.68 -16.03
N ILE A 162 41.68 18.93 -14.87
CA ILE A 162 42.33 19.63 -13.76
C ILE A 162 43.55 18.85 -13.29
N HIS A 163 43.41 17.54 -13.09
CA HIS A 163 44.51 16.67 -12.69
C HIS A 163 45.67 16.70 -13.69
N ALA A 164 45.40 16.64 -14.98
CA ALA A 164 46.43 16.71 -16.00
C ALA A 164 47.21 18.04 -15.98
N LEU A 165 46.50 19.18 -15.87
CA LEU A 165 47.13 20.50 -15.80
C LEU A 165 47.97 20.68 -14.53
N CYS A 166 47.47 20.20 -13.39
CA CYS A 166 48.20 20.27 -12.13
C CYS A 166 49.36 19.28 -12.06
N ALA A 167 49.24 18.09 -12.65
CA ALA A 167 50.35 17.15 -12.78
C ALA A 167 51.50 17.74 -13.61
N ALA A 168 51.19 18.44 -14.71
CA ALA A 168 52.20 19.14 -15.52
C ALA A 168 52.93 20.24 -14.73
N TYR A 169 52.23 20.96 -13.84
CA TYR A 169 52.86 21.90 -12.91
C TYR A 169 53.77 21.19 -11.89
N MET A 170 53.29 20.12 -11.26
CA MET A 170 54.09 19.36 -10.29
C MET A 170 55.37 18.79 -10.91
N GLN A 171 55.28 18.22 -12.12
CA GLN A 171 56.46 17.73 -12.85
C GLN A 171 57.44 18.84 -13.23
N SER A 172 56.99 20.09 -13.36
CA SER A 172 57.89 21.23 -13.63
C SER A 172 58.61 21.77 -12.39
N GLN A 173 58.25 21.30 -11.19
CA GLN A 173 58.98 21.64 -9.96
C GLN A 173 60.26 20.80 -9.81
N ASP A 174 60.39 19.71 -10.57
CA ASP A 174 61.59 18.88 -10.60
C ASP A 174 62.67 19.56 -11.45
N ILE A 175 63.37 20.52 -10.84
CA ILE A 175 64.53 21.18 -11.48
C ILE A 175 65.68 20.17 -11.50
N PRO A 176 66.23 19.80 -12.68
CA PRO A 176 67.38 18.92 -12.74
C PRO A 176 68.55 19.53 -11.97
N ASN A 177 69.30 18.68 -11.25
CA ASN A 177 70.45 19.12 -10.46
C ASN A 177 71.38 19.98 -11.35
N PRO A 178 71.76 21.21 -10.93
CA PRO A 178 72.53 22.15 -11.75
C PRO A 178 73.90 21.61 -12.19
N THR A 179 74.37 20.52 -11.60
CA THR A 179 75.63 19.85 -11.95
C THR A 179 75.64 19.19 -13.34
N SER A 180 74.48 18.91 -13.96
CA SER A 180 74.43 18.24 -15.27
C SER A 180 74.04 19.13 -16.46
N THR A 181 73.40 20.27 -16.23
CA THR A 181 72.85 21.15 -17.29
C THR A 181 73.66 22.42 -17.52
N CYS A 182 74.57 22.77 -16.60
CA CYS A 182 75.34 24.01 -16.63
C CYS A 182 76.85 23.73 -16.71
N VAL A 183 77.30 22.98 -17.72
CA VAL A 183 78.74 22.71 -17.94
C VAL A 183 79.21 23.54 -19.14
N MET A 184 80.26 24.35 -18.96
CA MET A 184 80.94 24.95 -20.12
C MET A 184 81.64 23.81 -20.88
N GLY A 185 81.18 23.51 -22.09
CA GLY A 185 81.82 22.50 -22.94
C GLY A 185 83.27 22.89 -23.23
N GLY A 186 84.21 21.97 -23.01
CA GLY A 186 85.65 22.23 -23.12
C GLY A 186 86.14 22.68 -24.50
N ASP A 187 85.32 22.51 -25.55
CA ASP A 187 85.72 22.72 -26.95
C ASP A 187 84.99 23.88 -27.65
N THR A 188 84.10 24.61 -26.98
CA THR A 188 83.50 25.83 -27.55
C THR A 188 84.44 27.02 -27.35
N PRO A 189 84.76 27.82 -28.39
CA PRO A 189 85.60 29.01 -28.24
C PRO A 189 85.00 29.89 -27.15
N VAL A 190 85.74 30.05 -26.05
CA VAL A 190 85.27 30.57 -24.77
C VAL A 190 84.38 31.80 -24.99
N PRO A 191 83.04 31.68 -24.87
CA PRO A 191 82.22 32.86 -24.67
C PRO A 191 82.84 33.56 -23.47
N THR A 192 83.03 34.88 -23.51
CA THR A 192 83.45 35.60 -22.31
C THR A 192 82.55 35.14 -21.17
N ILE A 193 83.11 34.98 -19.96
CA ILE A 193 82.34 34.55 -18.79
C ILE A 193 81.02 35.34 -18.63
N GLY A 194 81.00 36.59 -19.09
CA GLY A 194 79.80 37.42 -19.21
C GLY A 194 78.70 36.88 -20.14
N ASN A 195 79.02 36.33 -21.32
CA ASN A 195 78.04 35.72 -22.22
C ASN A 195 77.44 34.44 -21.63
N TYR A 196 78.26 33.58 -21.03
CA TYR A 196 77.78 32.38 -20.34
C TYR A 196 76.81 32.74 -19.19
N LEU A 197 77.18 33.68 -18.32
CA LEU A 197 76.31 34.14 -17.23
C LEU A 197 75.02 34.78 -17.76
N LYS A 198 75.08 35.51 -18.87
CA LYS A 198 73.90 36.10 -19.53
C LYS A 198 72.96 35.03 -20.08
N ASP A 199 73.49 34.00 -20.75
CA ASP A 199 72.69 32.91 -21.31
C ASP A 199 72.06 32.05 -20.21
N MET A 200 72.79 31.82 -19.10
CA MET A 200 72.25 31.16 -17.92
C MET A 200 71.12 31.96 -17.28
N ALA A 201 71.29 33.28 -17.12
CA ALA A 201 70.22 34.13 -16.61
C ALA A 201 68.98 34.10 -17.51
N ALA A 202 69.16 34.04 -18.85
CA ALA A 202 68.05 33.91 -19.79
C ALA A 202 67.37 32.53 -19.71
N HIS A 203 68.14 31.44 -19.61
CA HIS A 203 67.61 30.08 -19.46
C HIS A 203 66.75 29.93 -18.20
N PHE A 204 67.29 30.31 -17.03
CA PHE A 204 66.55 30.20 -15.77
C PHE A 204 65.33 31.13 -15.73
N ARG A 205 65.38 32.28 -16.41
CA ARG A 205 64.20 33.13 -16.58
C ARG A 205 63.12 32.41 -17.38
N GLY A 206 63.47 31.79 -18.50
CA GLY A 206 62.52 31.02 -19.32
C GLY A 206 61.91 29.83 -18.57
N GLU A 207 62.71 29.07 -17.83
CA GLU A 207 62.21 27.97 -16.98
C GLU A 207 61.27 28.47 -15.88
N TYR A 208 61.63 29.57 -15.21
CA TYR A 208 60.78 30.20 -14.22
C TYR A 208 59.43 30.64 -14.81
N GLU A 209 59.45 31.32 -15.95
CA GLU A 209 58.25 31.74 -16.66
C GLU A 209 57.37 30.53 -17.04
N ALA A 210 57.96 29.43 -17.52
CA ALA A 210 57.24 28.20 -17.84
C ALA A 210 56.59 27.53 -16.61
N VAL A 211 57.28 27.52 -15.46
CA VAL A 211 56.72 27.02 -14.19
C VAL A 211 55.57 27.90 -13.72
N VAL A 212 55.73 29.23 -13.79
CA VAL A 212 54.68 30.20 -13.43
C VAL A 212 53.45 30.02 -14.33
N GLU A 213 53.63 29.85 -15.64
CA GLU A 213 52.53 29.61 -16.57
C GLU A 213 51.75 28.33 -16.23
N LYS A 214 52.46 27.21 -15.97
CA LYS A 214 51.83 25.94 -15.58
C LYS A 214 51.09 26.06 -14.25
N ARG A 215 51.66 26.79 -13.28
CA ARG A 215 51.00 27.10 -11.99
C ARG A 215 49.68 27.83 -12.23
N LEU A 216 49.71 28.90 -13.02
CA LEU A 216 48.52 29.70 -13.32
C LEU A 216 47.46 28.88 -14.05
N LYS A 217 47.85 28.01 -15.01
CA LYS A 217 46.91 27.08 -15.67
C LYS A 217 46.25 26.12 -14.70
N CYS A 218 47.01 25.51 -13.78
CA CYS A 218 46.47 24.64 -12.73
C CYS A 218 45.53 25.40 -11.78
N GLN A 219 45.92 26.59 -11.32
CA GLN A 219 45.11 27.42 -10.42
C GLN A 219 43.81 27.86 -11.10
N ASN A 220 43.88 28.40 -12.32
CA ASN A 220 42.71 28.84 -13.07
C ASN A 220 41.77 27.67 -13.38
N ALA A 221 42.30 26.50 -13.74
CA ALA A 221 41.48 25.31 -13.97
C ALA A 221 40.80 24.83 -12.68
N SER A 222 41.50 24.90 -11.54
CA SER A 222 40.96 24.50 -10.23
C SER A 222 39.93 25.49 -9.67
N SER A 223 40.03 26.77 -10.04
CA SER A 223 39.09 27.82 -9.63
C SER A 223 37.88 27.94 -10.56
N THR A 224 37.95 27.40 -11.78
CA THR A 224 36.84 27.46 -12.73
C THR A 224 35.80 26.41 -12.35
N PRO A 225 34.58 26.78 -11.92
CA PRO A 225 33.58 25.80 -11.53
C PRO A 225 33.15 24.95 -12.73
N PHE A 226 32.69 23.73 -12.46
CA PHE A 226 32.09 22.89 -13.48
C PHE A 226 30.81 23.56 -14.02
N VAL A 227 30.82 23.94 -15.30
CA VAL A 227 29.76 24.74 -15.94
C VAL A 227 28.37 24.11 -15.80
N ASN A 228 28.29 22.78 -15.83
CA ASN A 228 27.01 22.06 -15.77
C ASN A 228 26.61 21.65 -14.34
N LEU A 229 27.26 22.15 -13.29
CA LEU A 229 26.98 21.72 -11.92
C LEU A 229 25.50 21.94 -11.54
N GLU A 230 24.93 23.09 -11.89
CA GLU A 230 23.54 23.40 -11.54
C GLU A 230 22.54 22.58 -12.35
N LEU A 231 22.80 22.39 -13.65
CA LEU A 231 22.04 21.46 -14.49
C LEU A 231 22.05 20.05 -13.90
N CYS A 232 23.20 19.60 -13.42
CA CYS A 232 23.34 18.27 -12.84
C CYS A 232 22.58 18.09 -11.53
N LYS A 233 22.49 19.12 -10.70
CA LYS A 233 21.60 19.10 -9.53
C LYS A 233 20.14 18.97 -9.96
N GLN A 234 19.71 19.78 -10.92
CA GLN A 234 18.32 19.75 -11.41
C GLN A 234 17.96 18.39 -12.00
N MET A 235 18.83 17.80 -12.83
CA MET A 235 18.62 16.46 -13.40
C MET A 235 18.55 15.37 -12.33
N MET A 236 19.41 15.47 -11.29
CA MET A 236 19.37 14.54 -10.15
C MET A 236 18.06 14.67 -9.37
N CYS A 237 17.60 15.89 -9.08
CA CYS A 237 16.31 16.11 -8.41
C CYS A 237 15.15 15.55 -9.24
N GLN A 238 15.09 15.87 -10.53
CA GLN A 238 14.06 15.36 -11.44
C GLN A 238 14.04 13.82 -11.51
N TYR A 239 15.21 13.19 -11.54
CA TYR A 239 15.33 11.74 -11.47
C TYR A 239 14.74 11.19 -10.17
N TRP A 240 15.11 11.75 -9.01
CA TRP A 240 14.60 11.30 -7.71
C TRP A 240 13.09 11.52 -7.54
N ASP A 241 12.58 12.67 -7.96
CA ASP A 241 11.14 12.98 -7.93
C ASP A 241 10.36 11.97 -8.78
N THR A 242 10.85 11.71 -10.00
CA THR A 242 10.25 10.71 -10.90
C THR A 242 10.33 9.31 -10.29
N ARG A 243 11.47 8.92 -9.70
CA ARG A 243 11.64 7.63 -9.03
C ARG A 243 10.68 7.44 -7.86
N MET A 244 10.45 8.49 -7.06
CA MET A 244 9.47 8.45 -5.97
C MET A 244 8.06 8.24 -6.53
N GLU A 245 7.70 8.95 -7.59
CA GLU A 245 6.38 8.82 -8.21
C GLU A 245 6.16 7.44 -8.86
N CYS A 246 7.16 6.90 -9.54
CA CYS A 246 7.10 5.54 -10.06
C CYS A 246 6.99 4.50 -8.95
N SER A 247 7.61 4.74 -7.80
CA SER A 247 7.50 3.85 -6.64
C SER A 247 6.11 3.91 -6.00
N LYS A 248 5.46 5.07 -5.95
CA LYS A 248 4.05 5.19 -5.53
C LYS A 248 3.12 4.47 -6.51
N THR A 249 3.33 4.66 -7.81
CA THR A 249 2.56 4.00 -8.87
C THR A 249 2.69 2.48 -8.76
N GLN A 250 3.91 1.99 -8.54
CA GLN A 250 4.17 0.56 -8.29
C GLN A 250 3.42 0.06 -7.05
N ALA A 251 3.51 0.78 -5.94
CA ALA A 251 2.84 0.37 -4.70
C ALA A 251 1.31 0.32 -4.87
N SER A 252 0.73 1.28 -5.60
CA SER A 252 -0.70 1.30 -5.93
C SER A 252 -1.11 0.09 -6.78
N PHE A 253 -0.31 -0.22 -7.81
CA PHE A 253 -0.50 -1.40 -8.66
C PHE A 253 -0.43 -2.71 -7.86
N GLU A 254 0.63 -2.90 -7.06
CA GLU A 254 0.81 -4.10 -6.22
C GLU A 254 -0.30 -4.23 -5.16
N GLN A 255 -0.72 -3.12 -4.56
CA GLN A 255 -1.83 -3.10 -3.60
C GLN A 255 -3.15 -3.51 -4.25
N ARG A 256 -3.47 -2.97 -5.45
CA ARG A 256 -4.67 -3.35 -6.19
C ARG A 256 -4.66 -4.83 -6.57
N ALA A 257 -3.51 -5.35 -7.00
CA ALA A 257 -3.34 -6.76 -7.30
C ALA A 257 -3.57 -7.64 -6.05
N CYS A 258 -3.04 -7.22 -4.89
CA CYS A 258 -3.30 -7.89 -3.61
C CYS A 258 -4.78 -7.90 -3.23
N ASP A 259 -5.45 -6.76 -3.34
CA ASP A 259 -6.85 -6.62 -2.94
C ASP A 259 -7.77 -7.48 -3.79
N VAL A 260 -7.46 -7.60 -5.08
CA VAL A 260 -8.18 -8.52 -5.94
C VAL A 260 -7.88 -9.96 -5.60
N HIS A 261 -6.61 -10.33 -5.42
CA HIS A 261 -6.29 -11.71 -5.03
C HIS A 261 -7.04 -12.13 -3.75
N LYS A 262 -7.22 -11.21 -2.79
CA LYS A 262 -8.02 -11.44 -1.58
C LYS A 262 -9.53 -11.49 -1.84
N THR A 263 -10.03 -10.72 -2.80
CA THR A 263 -11.48 -10.57 -3.03
C THR A 263 -12.01 -11.67 -3.93
N TYR A 264 -11.26 -12.06 -4.94
CA TYR A 264 -11.69 -12.94 -6.01
C TYR A 264 -10.94 -14.28 -5.94
N THR A 265 -11.28 -15.07 -4.92
CA THR A 265 -10.78 -16.45 -4.80
C THR A 265 -11.81 -17.44 -5.31
N CYS A 266 -11.35 -18.59 -5.82
CA CYS A 266 -12.26 -19.66 -6.21
C CYS A 266 -13.12 -20.16 -5.04
N SER A 267 -12.59 -20.13 -3.79
CA SER A 267 -13.36 -20.42 -2.58
C SER A 267 -14.54 -19.47 -2.41
N LYS A 268 -14.32 -18.14 -2.51
CA LYS A 268 -15.38 -17.15 -2.37
C LYS A 268 -16.43 -17.26 -3.47
N PHE A 269 -16.00 -17.51 -4.71
CA PHE A 269 -16.91 -17.77 -5.82
C PHE A 269 -17.76 -19.03 -5.55
N ALA A 270 -17.12 -20.14 -5.14
CA ALA A 270 -17.81 -21.39 -4.83
C ALA A 270 -18.80 -21.26 -3.67
N GLU A 271 -18.44 -20.52 -2.62
CA GLU A 271 -19.30 -20.21 -1.48
C GLU A 271 -20.52 -19.38 -1.93
N CYS A 272 -20.29 -18.28 -2.67
CA CYS A 272 -21.38 -17.46 -3.22
C CYS A 272 -22.31 -18.29 -4.09
N TYR A 273 -21.77 -19.04 -5.05
CA TYR A 273 -22.57 -19.83 -5.97
C TYR A 273 -23.36 -20.92 -5.22
N THR A 274 -22.74 -21.61 -4.26
CA THR A 274 -23.42 -22.63 -3.43
C THR A 274 -24.57 -22.01 -2.64
N GLU A 275 -24.36 -20.87 -1.99
CA GLU A 275 -25.40 -20.16 -1.25
C GLU A 275 -26.58 -19.77 -2.17
N ARG A 276 -26.29 -19.17 -3.34
CA ARG A 276 -27.33 -18.76 -4.29
C ARG A 276 -28.07 -19.95 -4.89
N ARG A 277 -27.36 -21.05 -5.17
CA ARG A 277 -27.95 -22.31 -5.64
C ARG A 277 -28.90 -22.88 -4.61
N ASP A 278 -28.49 -22.94 -3.35
CA ASP A 278 -29.31 -23.48 -2.28
C ASP A 278 -30.58 -22.61 -2.08
N ILE A 279 -30.45 -21.27 -2.11
CA ILE A 279 -31.59 -20.33 -2.10
C ILE A 279 -32.54 -20.59 -3.28
N TYR A 280 -32.02 -20.76 -4.50
CA TYR A 280 -32.85 -21.04 -5.67
C TYR A 280 -33.62 -22.35 -5.52
N GLN A 281 -32.97 -23.40 -5.02
CA GLN A 281 -33.59 -24.70 -4.78
C GLN A 281 -34.69 -24.63 -3.72
N ASP A 282 -34.47 -23.88 -2.64
CA ASP A 282 -35.46 -23.68 -1.59
C ASP A 282 -36.68 -22.90 -2.11
N ILE A 283 -36.46 -21.82 -2.88
CA ILE A 283 -37.53 -21.04 -3.52
C ILE A 283 -38.30 -21.89 -4.55
N GLN A 284 -37.60 -22.70 -5.36
CA GLN A 284 -38.23 -23.61 -6.31
C GLN A 284 -39.14 -24.62 -5.60
N SER A 285 -38.65 -25.26 -4.55
CA SER A 285 -39.42 -26.22 -3.74
C SER A 285 -40.66 -25.57 -3.10
N LEU A 286 -40.52 -24.34 -2.60
CA LEU A 286 -41.64 -23.58 -2.05
C LEU A 286 -42.65 -23.17 -3.13
N ALA A 287 -42.17 -22.79 -4.31
CA ALA A 287 -43.00 -22.44 -5.46
C ALA A 287 -43.85 -23.64 -5.91
N GLU A 288 -43.26 -24.84 -5.98
CA GLU A 288 -43.99 -26.09 -6.29
C GLU A 288 -45.13 -26.37 -5.31
N GLN A 289 -44.88 -26.24 -4.00
CA GLN A 289 -45.91 -26.40 -2.97
C GLN A 289 -47.01 -25.33 -3.07
N THR A 290 -46.62 -24.09 -3.39
CA THR A 290 -47.53 -22.96 -3.57
C THR A 290 -48.42 -23.17 -4.78
N GLU A 291 -47.86 -23.64 -5.90
CA GLU A 291 -48.59 -23.92 -7.13
C GLU A 291 -49.63 -25.03 -6.92
N VAL A 292 -49.25 -26.13 -6.26
CA VAL A 292 -50.19 -27.22 -5.93
C VAL A 292 -51.38 -26.68 -5.12
N THR A 293 -51.12 -25.85 -4.12
CA THR A 293 -52.17 -25.25 -3.27
C THR A 293 -53.04 -24.27 -4.07
N ALA A 294 -52.42 -23.40 -4.87
CA ALA A 294 -53.13 -22.44 -5.71
C ALA A 294 -54.01 -23.12 -6.77
N LYS A 295 -53.57 -24.24 -7.36
CA LYS A 295 -54.39 -25.04 -8.28
C LYS A 295 -55.65 -25.56 -7.60
N VAL A 296 -55.57 -26.00 -6.34
CA VAL A 296 -56.73 -26.45 -5.56
C VAL A 296 -57.66 -25.29 -5.24
N GLU A 297 -57.14 -24.19 -4.72
CA GLU A 297 -57.92 -22.98 -4.41
C GLU A 297 -58.63 -22.43 -5.66
N TRP A 298 -57.92 -22.34 -6.78
CA TRP A 298 -58.46 -21.86 -8.05
C TRP A 298 -59.62 -22.73 -8.52
N ARG A 299 -59.49 -24.06 -8.47
CA ARG A 299 -60.58 -24.98 -8.84
C ARG A 299 -61.78 -24.84 -7.92
N MET A 300 -61.57 -24.70 -6.61
CA MET A 300 -62.65 -24.49 -5.64
C MET A 300 -63.39 -23.18 -5.91
N VAL A 301 -62.67 -22.08 -6.13
CA VAL A 301 -63.26 -20.77 -6.41
C VAL A 301 -64.09 -20.78 -7.70
N ASN A 302 -63.59 -21.39 -8.78
CA ASN A 302 -64.35 -21.52 -10.02
C ASN A 302 -65.57 -22.44 -9.87
N ARG A 303 -65.51 -23.47 -9.00
CA ARG A 303 -66.66 -24.32 -8.71
C ARG A 303 -67.75 -23.58 -7.93
N ILE A 304 -67.36 -22.80 -6.91
CA ILE A 304 -68.30 -21.95 -6.16
C ILE A 304 -68.98 -20.94 -7.10
N GLU A 305 -68.23 -20.33 -8.00
CA GLU A 305 -68.78 -19.44 -9.03
C GLU A 305 -69.80 -20.17 -9.94
N CYS A 306 -69.51 -21.41 -10.34
CA CYS A 306 -70.44 -22.23 -11.10
C CYS A 306 -71.75 -22.47 -10.33
N TYR A 307 -71.68 -22.80 -9.03
CA TYR A 307 -72.87 -22.98 -8.20
C TYR A 307 -73.67 -21.68 -8.04
N ILE A 308 -73.01 -20.54 -7.89
CA ILE A 308 -73.68 -19.23 -7.83
C ILE A 308 -74.41 -18.93 -9.15
N ALA A 309 -73.79 -19.22 -10.29
CA ALA A 309 -74.44 -19.07 -11.59
C ALA A 309 -75.63 -20.02 -11.76
N ALA A 310 -75.53 -21.27 -11.28
CA ALA A 310 -76.64 -22.23 -11.29
C ALA A 310 -77.82 -21.76 -10.42
N LEU A 311 -77.54 -21.19 -9.24
CA LEU A 311 -78.55 -20.61 -8.33
C LEU A 311 -79.34 -19.45 -8.95
N GLY A 312 -78.78 -18.79 -9.98
CA GLY A 312 -79.47 -17.75 -10.74
C GLY A 312 -80.45 -18.29 -11.80
N GLN A 313 -80.49 -19.61 -12.05
CA GLN A 313 -81.38 -20.21 -13.04
C GLN A 313 -82.79 -20.50 -12.48
N PRO A 314 -83.81 -20.66 -13.35
CA PRO A 314 -85.14 -21.09 -12.93
C PRO A 314 -85.11 -22.45 -12.21
N LYS A 315 -86.05 -22.66 -11.28
CA LYS A 315 -86.11 -23.88 -10.44
C LYS A 315 -86.10 -25.18 -11.25
N ASP A 316 -86.79 -25.20 -12.38
CA ASP A 316 -86.99 -26.41 -13.18
C ASP A 316 -85.69 -26.97 -13.79
N GLY A 317 -84.59 -26.21 -13.77
CA GLY A 317 -83.26 -26.64 -14.23
C GLY A 317 -82.14 -26.59 -13.17
N LEU A 318 -82.46 -26.19 -11.94
CA LEU A 318 -81.45 -25.93 -10.90
C LEU A 318 -80.64 -27.19 -10.53
N ALA A 319 -81.31 -28.32 -10.34
CA ALA A 319 -80.68 -29.59 -9.97
C ALA A 319 -79.68 -30.05 -11.04
N GLU A 320 -80.09 -30.00 -12.32
CA GLU A 320 -79.24 -30.35 -13.46
C GLU A 320 -78.04 -29.41 -13.60
N ALA A 321 -78.24 -28.10 -13.39
CA ALA A 321 -77.17 -27.11 -13.42
C ALA A 321 -76.14 -27.34 -12.30
N ILE A 322 -76.59 -27.69 -11.09
CA ILE A 322 -75.71 -28.03 -9.97
C ILE A 322 -74.92 -29.30 -10.26
N ASP A 323 -75.56 -30.35 -10.79
CA ASP A 323 -74.89 -31.60 -11.12
C ASP A 323 -73.89 -31.41 -12.27
N THR A 324 -74.20 -30.54 -13.23
CA THR A 324 -73.24 -30.08 -14.25
C THR A 324 -72.02 -29.42 -13.62
N CYS A 325 -72.21 -28.54 -12.63
CA CYS A 325 -71.10 -27.89 -11.92
C CYS A 325 -70.24 -28.89 -11.11
N LYS A 326 -70.84 -29.91 -10.50
CA LYS A 326 -70.11 -30.98 -9.78
C LYS A 326 -69.22 -31.80 -10.71
N GLY A 327 -69.73 -32.13 -11.91
CA GLY A 327 -69.01 -32.91 -12.91
C GLY A 327 -67.96 -32.12 -13.70
N LYS A 328 -68.03 -30.78 -13.66
CA LYS A 328 -67.12 -29.91 -14.43
C LYS A 328 -65.70 -29.91 -13.85
N ILE A 329 -64.73 -30.19 -14.72
CA ILE A 329 -63.30 -30.04 -14.41
C ILE A 329 -62.89 -28.61 -14.76
N PHE A 330 -62.48 -27.85 -13.74
CA PHE A 330 -61.99 -26.49 -13.92
C PHE A 330 -60.48 -26.50 -14.22
N SER A 331 -60.09 -25.86 -15.34
CA SER A 331 -58.67 -25.68 -15.67
C SER A 331 -57.99 -24.79 -14.63
N ALA A 332 -56.74 -25.11 -14.31
CA ALA A 332 -55.90 -24.34 -13.41
C ALA A 332 -54.69 -23.70 -14.12
N SER A 333 -54.72 -23.62 -15.46
CA SER A 333 -53.64 -23.05 -16.27
C SER A 333 -53.31 -21.59 -15.94
N SER A 334 -54.27 -20.82 -15.42
CA SER A 334 -54.07 -19.42 -15.02
C SER A 334 -53.17 -19.24 -13.79
N VAL A 335 -52.89 -20.32 -13.06
CA VAL A 335 -52.06 -20.31 -11.83
C VAL A 335 -50.84 -21.22 -11.97
N GLU A 336 -50.44 -21.55 -13.20
CA GLU A 336 -49.24 -22.35 -13.45
C GLU A 336 -47.99 -21.48 -13.44
N LEU A 337 -46.93 -21.97 -12.78
CA LEU A 337 -45.64 -21.29 -12.72
C LEU A 337 -44.73 -21.77 -13.85
N VAL A 338 -43.83 -20.89 -14.29
CA VAL A 338 -42.81 -21.19 -15.30
C VAL A 338 -41.47 -21.41 -14.62
N TYR A 339 -41.03 -22.66 -14.57
CA TYR A 339 -39.76 -23.07 -13.99
C TYR A 339 -38.61 -22.97 -14.99
N LYS A 340 -37.43 -22.55 -14.52
CA LYS A 340 -36.20 -22.46 -15.33
C LYS A 340 -35.40 -23.78 -15.40
N GLY A 341 -35.84 -24.81 -14.68
CA GLY A 341 -35.17 -26.11 -14.60
C GLY A 341 -34.17 -26.18 -13.44
N PRO A 342 -33.27 -27.17 -13.45
CA PRO A 342 -32.25 -27.28 -12.40
C PRO A 342 -31.25 -26.13 -12.50
N ALA A 343 -30.69 -25.71 -11.36
CA ALA A 343 -29.63 -24.71 -11.33
C ALA A 343 -28.47 -25.13 -12.28
N PRO A 344 -27.93 -24.20 -13.10
CA PRO A 344 -26.85 -24.50 -14.03
C PRO A 344 -25.61 -24.91 -13.25
N ALA A 345 -24.79 -25.85 -13.75
CA ALA A 345 -23.59 -26.29 -13.06
C ALA A 345 -22.64 -25.13 -12.71
N GLN A 346 -21.95 -25.25 -11.57
CA GLN A 346 -20.92 -24.28 -11.18
C GLN A 346 -19.84 -24.21 -12.26
N ARG A 347 -19.48 -23.00 -12.68
CA ARG A 347 -18.36 -22.78 -13.61
C ARG A 347 -17.05 -23.26 -12.99
N GLU A 348 -16.20 -23.91 -13.79
CA GLU A 348 -14.86 -24.27 -13.35
C GLU A 348 -14.05 -23.01 -13.06
N CYS A 349 -13.44 -22.97 -11.87
CA CYS A 349 -12.62 -21.86 -11.42
C CYS A 349 -11.19 -22.35 -11.26
N THR A 350 -10.26 -21.73 -12.00
CA THR A 350 -8.82 -21.94 -11.82
C THR A 350 -8.29 -20.77 -11.02
N GLU A 351 -7.61 -21.03 -9.91
CA GLU A 351 -7.02 -19.95 -9.11
C GLU A 351 -5.89 -19.30 -9.90
N VAL A 352 -6.12 -18.05 -10.31
CA VAL A 352 -5.08 -17.19 -10.87
C VAL A 352 -4.27 -16.62 -9.71
N PHE A 353 -3.23 -17.35 -9.31
CA PHE A 353 -2.34 -16.94 -8.23
C PHE A 353 -1.34 -15.89 -8.75
N LEU A 354 -1.68 -14.61 -8.58
CA LEU A 354 -0.83 -13.47 -8.94
C LEU A 354 -0.53 -12.55 -7.74
N PRO A 355 -0.09 -13.05 -6.57
CA PRO A 355 0.32 -12.13 -5.52
C PRO A 355 1.62 -11.41 -5.91
N PRO A 356 1.74 -10.11 -5.60
CA PRO A 356 3.01 -9.40 -5.69
C PRO A 356 4.14 -10.17 -5.00
N GLY A 357 5.32 -10.14 -5.63
CA GLY A 357 6.51 -10.87 -5.17
C GLY A 357 6.54 -12.36 -5.56
N SER A 358 5.49 -12.91 -6.16
CA SER A 358 5.60 -14.22 -6.81
C SER A 358 6.40 -14.13 -8.11
N ALA A 359 7.10 -15.21 -8.45
CA ALA A 359 7.84 -15.29 -9.71
C ALA A 359 6.94 -15.05 -10.93
N VAL A 360 5.71 -15.59 -10.89
CA VAL A 360 4.70 -15.41 -11.96
C VAL A 360 4.30 -13.93 -12.06
N PHE A 361 4.00 -13.27 -10.94
CA PHE A 361 3.66 -11.84 -10.95
C PHE A 361 4.81 -11.00 -11.53
N SER A 362 6.04 -11.23 -11.07
CA SER A 362 7.21 -10.51 -11.56
C SER A 362 7.50 -10.78 -13.04
N SER A 363 7.35 -12.02 -13.52
CA SER A 363 7.55 -12.33 -14.94
C SER A 363 6.44 -11.74 -15.82
N THR A 364 5.21 -11.71 -15.33
CA THR A 364 4.07 -11.19 -16.10
C THR A 364 4.13 -9.68 -16.23
N TRP A 365 4.46 -8.96 -15.15
CA TRP A 365 4.29 -7.50 -15.09
C TRP A 365 5.61 -6.72 -15.09
N TYR A 366 6.73 -7.30 -14.64
CA TYR A 366 8.01 -6.58 -14.54
C TYR A 366 9.03 -6.92 -15.63
N HIS A 367 8.70 -7.74 -16.62
CA HIS A 367 9.63 -8.08 -17.71
C HIS A 367 9.99 -6.88 -18.61
N ALA A 368 9.11 -5.88 -18.69
CA ALA A 368 9.30 -4.68 -19.51
C ALA A 368 9.93 -3.50 -18.75
N VAL A 369 10.22 -3.66 -17.46
CA VAL A 369 10.83 -2.61 -16.65
C VAL A 369 12.34 -2.64 -16.87
N PRO A 370 12.97 -1.54 -17.31
CA PRO A 370 14.42 -1.49 -17.43
C PRO A 370 15.06 -1.88 -16.09
N SER A 371 15.93 -2.88 -16.08
CA SER A 371 16.73 -3.20 -14.90
C SER A 371 17.68 -2.03 -14.68
N VAL A 372 17.29 -1.09 -13.82
CA VAL A 372 18.20 -0.06 -13.36
C VAL A 372 19.12 -0.75 -12.36
N GLU A 373 20.14 -1.45 -12.87
CA GLU A 373 21.32 -1.85 -12.08
C GLU A 373 22.11 -0.59 -11.75
N ALA A 374 21.48 0.34 -11.04
CA ALA A 374 22.16 1.44 -10.41
C ALA A 374 22.85 0.85 -9.18
N GLU A 375 24.08 0.36 -9.36
CA GLU A 375 25.02 0.27 -8.25
C GLU A 375 25.08 1.66 -7.61
N CYS A 376 24.43 1.80 -6.46
CA CYS A 376 24.31 3.07 -5.76
C CYS A 376 25.64 3.36 -5.04
N THR A 377 26.72 3.56 -5.79
CA THR A 377 27.98 4.07 -5.24
C THR A 377 27.88 5.59 -5.17
N ILE A 378 27.17 6.10 -4.15
CA ILE A 378 27.19 7.52 -3.75
C ILE A 378 28.64 7.99 -3.48
N GLU A 379 29.57 7.06 -3.21
CA GLU A 379 31.00 7.31 -3.03
C GLU A 379 31.70 8.04 -4.18
N ALA A 380 31.18 8.04 -5.42
CA ALA A 380 31.87 8.63 -6.56
C ALA A 380 31.69 10.16 -6.70
N ILE A 381 30.57 10.72 -6.24
CA ILE A 381 30.23 12.15 -6.49
C ILE A 381 30.78 13.07 -5.38
N LEU A 382 31.03 12.56 -4.17
CA LEU A 382 31.47 13.36 -3.01
C LEU A 382 32.98 13.34 -2.73
N ARG A 383 33.82 12.86 -3.66
CA ARG A 383 35.28 13.05 -3.55
C ARG A 383 35.67 14.48 -3.94
N LEU A 384 35.43 15.42 -3.02
CA LEU A 384 36.01 16.76 -3.14
C LEU A 384 37.51 16.68 -2.77
N PRO A 385 38.44 17.04 -3.67
CA PRO A 385 39.84 17.19 -3.27
C PRO A 385 39.93 18.32 -2.25
N ILE A 386 40.40 18.02 -1.04
CA ILE A 386 40.72 19.04 -0.04
C ILE A 386 41.86 19.87 -0.61
N SER A 387 41.60 21.15 -0.93
CA SER A 387 42.64 22.05 -1.44
C SER A 387 43.71 22.28 -0.35
N ARG A 388 44.95 22.51 -0.77
CA ARG A 388 46.06 22.86 0.14
C ARG A 388 45.74 24.07 1.04
N LEU A 389 44.88 24.97 0.55
CA LEU A 389 44.38 26.13 1.31
C LEU A 389 43.57 25.72 2.54
N ALA A 390 42.72 24.69 2.45
CA ALA A 390 41.94 24.19 3.59
C ALA A 390 42.81 23.48 4.65
N LEU A 391 43.92 22.87 4.20
CA LEU A 391 44.95 22.31 5.09
C LEU A 391 45.74 23.41 5.83
N GLU A 392 46.03 24.52 5.16
CA GLU A 392 46.73 25.68 5.74
C GLU A 392 45.84 26.47 6.72
N THR A 393 44.53 26.58 6.47
CA THR A 393 43.58 27.25 7.39
C THR A 393 43.07 26.37 8.53
N GLN A 394 43.40 25.07 8.53
CA GLN A 394 42.91 24.05 9.47
C GLN A 394 41.37 23.95 9.57
N SER A 395 40.65 24.49 8.60
CA SER A 395 39.19 24.54 8.59
C SER A 395 38.64 24.05 7.25
N LEU A 396 37.63 23.18 7.31
CA LEU A 396 36.83 22.76 6.17
C LEU A 396 35.41 23.29 6.37
N GLU A 397 34.98 24.25 5.57
CA GLU A 397 33.60 24.74 5.60
C GLU A 397 32.74 23.97 4.60
N ILE A 398 31.63 23.42 5.08
CA ILE A 398 30.56 22.86 4.25
C ILE A 398 29.35 23.79 4.40
N ALA A 399 28.80 24.24 3.27
CA ALA A 399 27.61 25.07 3.23
C ALA A 399 26.45 24.32 2.59
N ALA A 400 25.28 24.36 3.24
CA ALA A 400 24.01 23.99 2.63
C ALA A 400 23.41 25.23 1.95
N LEU A 401 22.96 25.07 0.71
CA LEU A 401 22.36 26.13 -0.10
C LEU A 401 20.86 25.84 -0.26
N ASN A 402 20.02 26.87 -0.27
CA ASN A 402 18.63 26.74 -0.72
C ASN A 402 18.51 26.76 -2.26
N ASP A 403 17.29 26.60 -2.75
CA ASP A 403 16.97 26.60 -4.19
C ASP A 403 17.29 27.94 -4.89
N ALA A 404 17.48 29.01 -4.13
CA ALA A 404 17.93 30.32 -4.63
C ALA A 404 19.47 30.46 -4.60
N GLY A 405 20.22 29.40 -4.28
CA GLY A 405 21.68 29.41 -4.16
C GLY A 405 22.21 30.18 -2.95
N GLN A 406 21.33 30.56 -2.00
CA GLN A 406 21.72 31.27 -0.79
C GLN A 406 22.15 30.28 0.28
N VAL A 407 23.21 30.63 1.01
CA VAL A 407 23.70 29.81 2.11
C VAL A 407 22.71 29.83 3.26
N VAL A 408 22.08 28.69 3.53
CA VAL A 408 21.09 28.53 4.61
C VAL A 408 21.68 27.90 5.86
N ALA A 409 22.78 27.16 5.73
CA ALA A 409 23.58 26.72 6.87
C ALA A 409 25.05 26.62 6.49
N LYS A 410 25.94 26.97 7.41
CA LYS A 410 27.38 26.70 7.31
C LYS A 410 27.80 25.85 8.49
N HIS A 411 28.66 24.88 8.23
CA HIS A 411 29.35 24.18 9.29
C HIS A 411 30.85 24.13 8.97
N ALA A 412 31.64 24.77 9.82
CA ALA A 412 33.09 24.76 9.74
C ALA A 412 33.62 23.61 10.62
N PHE A 413 34.21 22.61 9.99
CA PHE A 413 34.95 21.58 10.70
C PHE A 413 36.36 22.10 10.96
N GLN A 414 36.81 22.03 12.21
CA GLN A 414 38.23 22.08 12.46
C GLN A 414 38.84 20.73 12.10
N LEU A 415 39.78 20.73 11.14
CA LEU A 415 40.42 19.50 10.64
C LEU A 415 41.08 18.69 11.78
N GLN A 416 41.54 19.36 12.84
CA GLN A 416 42.07 18.70 14.04
C GLN A 416 41.02 17.83 14.77
N GLN A 417 39.75 18.21 14.76
CA GLN A 417 38.67 17.45 15.41
C GLN A 417 38.27 16.22 14.59
N LEU A 418 38.22 16.34 13.26
CA LEU A 418 37.97 15.22 12.34
C LEU A 418 39.07 14.15 12.39
N VAL A 419 40.32 14.53 12.68
CA VAL A 419 41.44 13.58 12.87
C VAL A 419 41.34 12.85 14.22
N LYS A 420 40.79 13.49 15.25
CA LYS A 420 40.59 12.89 16.59
C LYS A 420 39.36 11.97 16.65
N ALA A 421 38.36 12.22 15.81
CA ALA A 421 37.14 11.41 15.69
C ALA A 421 36.76 11.20 14.19
N PRO A 422 37.26 10.13 13.54
CA PRO A 422 37.16 9.95 12.08
C PRO A 422 35.77 9.60 11.55
N ASN A 423 34.79 9.42 12.45
CA ASN A 423 33.38 9.20 12.12
C ASN A 423 32.56 10.29 12.84
N HIS A 424 32.29 11.39 12.14
CA HIS A 424 31.41 12.44 12.66
C HIS A 424 30.09 12.39 11.87
N THR A 425 28.98 12.20 12.59
CA THR A 425 27.64 12.36 12.03
C THR A 425 27.28 13.83 12.07
N VAL A 426 26.84 14.38 10.95
CA VAL A 426 26.42 15.78 10.84
C VAL A 426 24.95 15.77 10.44
N SER A 427 24.12 16.35 11.30
CA SER A 427 22.70 16.56 11.02
C SER A 427 22.56 17.87 10.26
N PHE A 428 22.09 17.81 9.00
CA PHE A 428 21.77 19.01 8.22
C PHE A 428 20.32 19.45 8.48
N GLN A 429 20.06 20.76 8.38
CA GLN A 429 18.70 21.27 8.38
C GLN A 429 18.01 20.98 7.02
N PRO A 430 16.70 20.69 6.98
CA PRO A 430 16.08 19.95 5.89
C PRO A 430 15.80 20.80 4.65
N CYS A 431 15.78 20.16 3.47
CA CYS A 431 15.08 20.70 2.30
C CYS A 431 13.58 20.77 2.62
N HIS A 432 12.93 21.91 2.37
CA HIS A 432 11.48 22.02 2.44
C HIS A 432 10.89 21.28 1.24
N LEU A 433 10.31 20.12 1.48
CA LEU A 433 9.42 19.46 0.52
C LEU A 433 8.00 19.90 0.82
N ARG A 434 7.47 20.73 -0.08
CA ARG A 434 6.06 21.13 -0.05
C ARG A 434 5.24 20.02 -0.68
N LEU A 435 4.44 19.33 0.13
CA LEU A 435 3.55 18.27 -0.35
C LEU A 435 2.34 18.88 -1.08
N GLU A 436 1.67 18.10 -1.93
CA GLU A 436 0.49 18.55 -2.69
C GLU A 436 -0.68 19.02 -1.80
N ASP A 437 -0.71 18.62 -0.52
CA ASP A 437 -1.67 19.08 0.47
C ASP A 437 -1.32 20.45 1.09
N GLY A 438 -0.22 21.06 0.64
CA GLY A 438 0.27 22.35 1.13
C GLY A 438 0.99 22.27 2.47
N THR A 439 1.22 21.08 3.03
CA THR A 439 1.98 20.92 4.26
C THR A 439 3.47 20.77 3.98
N ASP A 440 4.26 21.55 4.73
CA ASP A 440 5.72 21.37 4.76
C ASP A 440 6.05 20.23 5.71
N ARG A 441 6.73 19.19 5.21
CA ARG A 441 7.34 18.16 6.06
C ARG A 441 8.85 18.20 5.93
N THR A 442 9.52 18.14 7.07
CA THR A 442 10.96 18.09 7.20
C THR A 442 11.44 16.64 7.21
N ILE A 443 12.26 16.26 6.24
CA ILE A 443 12.98 14.97 6.25
C ILE A 443 14.42 15.25 6.70
N ALA A 444 14.81 14.71 7.85
CA ALA A 444 16.19 14.74 8.31
C ALA A 444 16.97 13.58 7.65
N ALA A 445 18.14 13.87 7.09
CA ALA A 445 19.07 12.87 6.61
C ALA A 445 20.37 12.95 7.41
N ASP A 446 20.77 11.83 8.02
CA ASP A 446 22.05 11.69 8.68
C ASP A 446 23.12 11.39 7.64
N VAL A 447 24.11 12.27 7.49
CA VAL A 447 25.25 12.03 6.60
C VAL A 447 26.46 11.66 7.45
N GLN A 448 27.01 10.46 7.22
CA GLN A 448 28.30 10.06 7.77
C GLN A 448 29.43 10.56 6.88
N VAL A 449 30.30 11.40 7.42
CA VAL A 449 31.53 11.82 6.74
C VAL A 449 32.68 10.93 7.22
N ARG A 450 33.37 10.28 6.28
CA ARG A 450 34.50 9.39 6.57
C ARG A 450 35.75 9.85 5.82
N LEU A 451 36.81 10.15 6.55
CA LEU A 451 38.13 10.44 5.97
C LEU A 451 38.80 9.12 5.56
N MET A 452 38.90 8.89 4.25
CA MET A 452 39.55 7.70 3.68
C MET A 452 40.93 8.09 3.13
N GLY A 453 42.00 7.39 3.55
CA GLY A 453 43.30 7.41 2.86
C GLY A 453 44.49 8.12 3.51
N LEU A 454 44.44 8.52 4.78
CA LEU A 454 45.59 9.17 5.44
C LEU A 454 46.41 8.17 6.29
N HIS A 455 47.64 7.89 5.85
CA HIS A 455 48.60 7.03 6.55
C HIS A 455 49.04 7.71 7.87
N ARG A 456 48.54 7.21 9.00
CA ARG A 456 48.66 7.77 10.37
C ARG A 456 50.09 8.18 10.79
N ALA A 457 51.11 7.48 10.29
CA ALA A 457 52.51 7.69 10.68
C ALA A 457 53.17 8.95 10.12
N LYS A 458 52.74 9.47 8.95
CA LYS A 458 53.37 10.64 8.33
C LYS A 458 52.88 11.98 8.91
N HIS A 459 51.72 11.98 9.55
CA HIS A 459 51.07 13.18 10.07
C HIS A 459 51.57 13.59 11.46
N GLU A 460 51.92 12.63 12.32
CA GLU A 460 52.48 12.94 13.64
C GLU A 460 53.81 13.68 13.52
N THR A 461 54.62 13.33 12.52
CA THR A 461 55.90 14.00 12.24
C THR A 461 55.71 15.38 11.60
N ALA A 462 54.71 15.56 10.73
CA ALA A 462 54.41 16.85 10.09
C ALA A 462 53.81 17.86 11.08
N VAL A 463 52.91 17.42 11.95
CA VAL A 463 52.31 18.26 13.01
C VAL A 463 53.36 18.64 14.07
N LYS A 464 54.26 17.72 14.43
CA LYS A 464 55.38 18.04 15.34
C LYS A 464 56.34 19.07 14.73
N ARG A 465 56.60 19.06 13.42
CA ARG A 465 57.45 20.08 12.76
C ARG A 465 56.80 21.46 12.72
N LEU A 466 55.50 21.55 12.48
CA LEU A 466 54.78 22.84 12.47
C LEU A 466 54.61 23.44 13.87
N ALA A 467 54.44 22.61 14.91
CA ALA A 467 54.35 23.06 16.30
C ALA A 467 55.69 23.60 16.85
N ILE A 468 56.83 23.14 16.32
CA ILE A 468 58.15 23.65 16.70
C ILE A 468 58.42 25.01 16.06
N GLN A 469 57.94 25.22 14.82
CA GLN A 469 58.18 26.45 14.07
C GLN A 469 57.40 27.67 14.64
N GLY A 470 56.24 27.45 15.26
CA GLY A 470 55.50 28.51 15.95
C GLY A 470 56.04 28.89 17.33
N ALA A 471 56.98 28.13 17.89
CA ALA A 471 57.56 28.42 19.21
C ALA A 471 58.89 29.22 19.13
N GLU A 472 59.53 29.28 17.96
CA GLU A 472 60.75 30.08 17.75
C GLU A 472 60.47 31.53 17.37
N ASP A 473 59.27 31.85 16.86
CA ASP A 473 58.91 33.19 16.40
C ASP A 473 58.37 34.12 17.53
N ASP A 474 58.05 33.59 18.73
CA ASP A 474 57.49 34.36 19.86
C ASP A 474 58.53 34.75 20.93
N ALA A 475 59.83 34.53 20.69
CA ALA A 475 60.90 34.84 21.64
C ALA A 475 61.67 36.13 21.30
N SER A 476 60.97 37.24 21.02
CA SER A 476 61.58 38.59 21.11
C SER A 476 60.54 39.72 21.24
N SER A 477 60.17 40.09 22.47
CA SER A 477 60.03 41.50 22.88
C SER A 477 59.60 41.60 24.35
N GLU A 478 60.47 42.22 25.16
CA GLU A 478 60.18 42.72 26.51
C GLU A 478 59.30 43.98 26.45
N SER A 479 58.38 44.17 27.41
CA SER A 479 58.44 45.23 28.45
C SER A 479 57.06 45.63 29.02
N GLU A 480 56.98 45.58 30.36
CA GLU A 480 56.25 46.46 31.32
C GLU A 480 54.70 46.52 31.29
N ALA A 481 53.95 46.03 32.29
CA ALA A 481 53.81 46.36 33.74
C ALA A 481 52.55 47.21 34.03
N SER A 482 51.61 46.67 34.81
CA SER A 482 50.79 47.40 35.82
C SER A 482 49.75 46.48 36.48
N GLU A 483 49.61 46.64 37.79
CA GLU A 483 48.93 45.83 38.81
C GLU A 483 47.39 46.02 38.88
N ASN A 484 46.65 44.98 39.29
CA ASN A 484 45.84 44.92 40.54
C ASN A 484 44.72 43.82 40.54
N GLU A 485 44.60 43.19 41.72
CA GLU A 485 43.72 42.13 42.26
C GLU A 485 42.17 42.28 42.08
N PRO A 486 41.27 41.37 42.59
CA PRO A 486 41.46 40.14 43.40
C PRO A 486 40.69 38.87 42.95
N GLU A 487 41.13 37.76 43.55
CA GLU A 487 40.53 36.42 43.56
C GLU A 487 39.08 36.38 44.09
N THR A 488 38.24 35.58 43.45
CA THR A 488 37.00 35.05 44.04
C THR A 488 36.98 33.53 43.92
N VAL A 489 36.95 32.88 45.09
CA VAL A 489 36.87 31.43 45.30
C VAL A 489 35.46 30.95 44.91
N ALA A 490 35.38 29.95 44.03
CA ALA A 490 34.14 29.23 43.69
C ALA A 490 34.10 27.84 44.36
N PRO A 491 32.90 27.33 44.73
CA PRO A 491 32.76 26.15 45.56
C PRO A 491 32.93 24.83 44.79
N ILE A 492 33.42 23.83 45.50
CA ILE A 492 33.52 22.43 45.08
C ILE A 492 32.12 21.84 44.93
N ASP A 493 31.69 21.58 43.70
CA ASP A 493 30.54 20.72 43.41
C ASP A 493 31.01 19.28 43.19
N ARG A 494 30.52 18.36 44.03
CA ARG A 494 30.72 16.91 43.90
C ARG A 494 29.48 16.32 43.22
N SER A 495 29.43 16.43 41.90
CA SER A 495 28.54 15.61 41.08
C SER A 495 29.30 14.41 40.53
N PHE A 496 28.87 13.21 40.94
CA PHE A 496 29.32 11.93 40.40
C PHE A 496 28.99 11.88 38.90
N SER A 497 29.99 11.94 38.01
CA SER A 497 29.74 11.86 36.57
C SER A 497 29.43 10.41 36.14
N LEU A 498 28.36 10.26 35.33
CA LEU A 498 27.93 9.02 34.66
C LEU A 498 29.00 8.39 33.75
N GLU A 499 30.14 9.05 33.60
CA GLU A 499 31.22 8.71 32.69
C GLU A 499 31.97 7.46 33.14
N TRP A 500 32.06 7.20 34.45
CA TRP A 500 32.66 5.99 34.99
C TRP A 500 31.78 4.74 34.77
N VAL A 501 30.45 4.89 34.89
CA VAL A 501 29.48 3.81 34.63
C VAL A 501 29.46 3.43 33.15
N ASN A 502 29.49 4.42 32.25
CA ASN A 502 29.56 4.18 30.80
C ASN A 502 30.88 3.54 30.36
N ARG A 503 31.98 3.83 31.05
CA ARG A 503 33.30 3.23 30.77
C ARG A 503 33.41 1.77 31.17
N ILE A 504 32.68 1.35 32.20
CA ILE A 504 32.59 -0.05 32.62
C ILE A 504 31.60 -0.81 31.73
N TYR A 505 30.43 -0.25 31.44
CA TYR A 505 29.43 -0.89 30.57
C TYR A 505 29.91 -1.06 29.12
N GLY A 506 30.65 -0.09 28.58
CA GLY A 506 31.18 -0.16 27.21
C GLY A 506 32.23 -1.26 26.98
N LYS A 507 32.83 -1.81 28.04
CA LYS A 507 33.83 -2.88 27.94
C LYS A 507 33.26 -4.29 28.16
N LEU A 508 32.00 -4.42 28.60
CA LEU A 508 31.52 -5.65 29.24
C LEU A 508 30.24 -6.25 28.65
N HIS A 509 29.98 -6.20 27.34
CA HIS A 509 29.37 -7.31 26.55
C HIS A 509 28.57 -6.83 25.32
N PRO A 510 29.02 -7.16 24.09
CA PRO A 510 28.20 -7.16 22.87
C PRO A 510 27.09 -8.23 22.88
N LYS A 511 27.17 -9.23 23.76
CA LYS A 511 26.21 -10.35 23.82
C LYS A 511 24.93 -10.02 24.59
N ILE A 512 24.98 -9.06 25.52
CA ILE A 512 23.81 -8.65 26.31
C ILE A 512 22.87 -7.77 25.47
N SER A 513 23.38 -6.91 24.58
CA SER A 513 22.53 -6.11 23.68
C SER A 513 21.75 -6.98 22.69
N ILE A 514 22.33 -8.08 22.21
CA ILE A 514 21.65 -9.05 21.33
C ILE A 514 20.56 -9.83 22.10
N ILE A 515 20.81 -10.16 23.38
CA ILE A 515 19.82 -10.82 24.24
C ILE A 515 18.69 -9.85 24.62
N ILE A 516 19.01 -8.61 24.95
CA ILE A 516 18.04 -7.56 25.28
C ILE A 516 17.20 -7.19 24.06
N ALA A 517 17.78 -7.11 22.85
CA ALA A 517 17.04 -6.92 21.61
C ALA A 517 16.11 -8.12 21.29
N ARG A 518 16.54 -9.35 21.60
CA ARG A 518 15.68 -10.55 21.48
C ARG A 518 14.59 -10.63 22.56
N MET A 519 14.79 -10.03 23.73
CA MET A 519 13.79 -9.98 24.80
C MET A 519 12.77 -8.84 24.62
N MET A 520 13.04 -7.86 23.75
CA MET A 520 12.18 -6.68 23.55
C MET A 520 11.31 -6.72 22.28
N GLU A 521 11.40 -7.76 21.45
CA GLU A 521 10.31 -8.09 20.53
C GLU A 521 9.27 -8.90 21.31
N ASP A 522 8.08 -8.32 21.53
CA ASP A 522 6.96 -9.02 22.16
C ASP A 522 6.31 -10.03 21.18
N ARG A 523 7.11 -10.93 20.59
CA ARG A 523 6.67 -11.94 19.61
C ARG A 523 5.55 -12.84 20.12
N PHE A 524 5.38 -12.92 21.44
CA PHE A 524 4.39 -13.77 22.10
C PHE A 524 3.34 -12.99 22.92
N GLY A 525 3.35 -11.65 22.89
CA GLY A 525 2.33 -10.81 23.53
C GLY A 525 2.37 -10.76 25.07
N GLN A 526 3.42 -11.27 25.73
CA GLN A 526 3.49 -11.37 27.19
C GLN A 526 3.60 -10.00 27.87
N ILE A 527 4.39 -9.08 27.31
CA ILE A 527 4.56 -7.73 27.89
C ILE A 527 3.28 -6.91 27.67
N THR A 528 2.67 -7.04 26.49
CA THR A 528 1.37 -6.45 26.17
C THR A 528 0.28 -6.94 27.12
N GLN A 529 0.21 -8.25 27.40
CA GLN A 529 -0.76 -8.81 28.35
C GLN A 529 -0.54 -8.33 29.80
N MET A 530 0.71 -8.23 30.25
CA MET A 530 1.01 -7.72 31.60
C MET A 530 0.61 -6.25 31.77
N LEU A 531 0.78 -5.43 30.74
CA LEU A 531 0.37 -4.02 30.74
C LEU A 531 -1.16 -3.90 30.65
N GLN A 532 -1.82 -4.65 29.77
CA GLN A 532 -3.29 -4.68 29.65
C GLN A 532 -3.97 -5.15 30.95
N ALA A 533 -3.35 -6.06 31.70
CA ALA A 533 -3.86 -6.51 33.00
C ALA A 533 -3.85 -5.41 34.08
N LYS A 534 -2.99 -4.40 33.95
CA LYS A 534 -2.86 -3.28 34.90
C LYS A 534 -3.56 -2.00 34.46
N MET A 535 -4.07 -1.93 33.22
CA MET A 535 -4.74 -0.73 32.69
C MET A 535 -6.25 -0.73 32.99
N PRO A 536 -6.84 0.43 33.38
CA PRO A 536 -8.25 0.53 33.65
C PRO A 536 -9.10 0.65 32.37
N GLY A 537 -10.21 -0.09 32.35
CA GLY A 537 -11.32 0.07 31.41
C GLY A 537 -10.92 0.12 29.92
N PRO A 538 -11.30 1.18 29.18
CA PRO A 538 -11.28 1.21 27.71
C PRO A 538 -9.88 1.16 27.08
N LEU A 539 -8.81 1.22 27.88
CA LEU A 539 -7.42 1.13 27.41
C LEU A 539 -6.93 -0.31 27.22
N LYS A 540 -7.74 -1.32 27.56
CA LYS A 540 -7.35 -2.74 27.43
C LYS A 540 -7.19 -3.22 25.99
N ASP A 541 -7.81 -2.55 25.02
CA ASP A 541 -7.80 -2.97 23.61
C ASP A 541 -6.65 -2.35 22.80
N ILE A 542 -5.72 -1.63 23.46
CA ILE A 542 -4.56 -1.03 22.80
C ILE A 542 -3.44 -2.07 22.71
N HIS A 543 -2.93 -2.29 21.48
CA HIS A 543 -1.81 -3.18 21.19
C HIS A 543 -0.54 -2.38 20.87
N PHE A 544 0.54 -2.65 21.60
CA PHE A 544 1.83 -1.99 21.40
C PHE A 544 2.71 -2.85 20.51
N LYS A 545 3.11 -2.30 19.35
CA LYS A 545 3.91 -3.05 18.36
C LYS A 545 5.42 -2.94 18.60
N TYR A 546 5.90 -1.84 19.17
CA TYR A 546 7.33 -1.60 19.44
C TYR A 546 7.52 -0.71 20.67
N PHE A 547 8.56 -0.98 21.47
CA PHE A 547 9.02 -0.10 22.55
C PHE A 547 10.42 0.42 22.21
N ARG A 548 10.67 1.72 22.42
CA ARG A 548 12.00 2.33 22.28
C ARG A 548 12.39 2.97 23.61
N LEU A 549 13.51 2.55 24.18
CA LEU A 549 14.11 3.22 25.34
C LEU A 549 14.87 4.46 24.84
N GLY A 550 14.63 5.60 25.50
CA GLY A 550 15.35 6.84 25.29
C GLY A 550 16.75 6.80 25.88
#